data_AF-A0A3C0TNB6-F1
#
_entry.id   AF-A0A3C0TNB6-F1
#
_cell.length_a   1.000
_cell.length_b   1.000
_cell.length_c   1.000
_cell.angle_alpha   90.00
_cell.angle_beta   90.00
_cell.angle_gamma   90.00
#
_symmetry.space_group_name_H-M   'P 1'
#
loop_
_entity.id
_entity.type
_entity.pdbx_description
1 polymer ?
#
loop_
_entity_poly.entity_id
_entity_poly.type
_entity_poly.pdbx_seq_one_letter_code
_entity_poly.pdbx_strand_id
1 'polypeptide(L)'
;MNKYAHKVGAVFYGLWGVLHIVAAVKVYRLALAVPEDLGMVSARVMQNAWNLGWIALFAIIVAITMNWKNSRTGYWLNLVVVSLADIGFLLAVLLPGALPLAPGLVGPAVWVLAVLFSTIGIYQKK
;
A
#
# COMPACT_ATOMS: atom_id res chain seq x y z
N MET A 1 25.47 -8.53 5.10
CA MET A 1 24.04 -8.19 4.94
C MET A 1 23.18 -9.39 5.36
N ASN A 2 22.06 -9.16 6.05
CA ASN A 2 21.23 -10.19 6.71
C ASN A 2 20.45 -11.05 5.69
N LYS A 3 20.67 -12.37 5.69
CA LYS A 3 19.97 -13.40 4.87
C LYS A 3 18.43 -13.27 4.83
N TYR A 4 17.84 -12.62 5.82
CA TYR A 4 16.39 -12.52 6.00
C TYR A 4 15.78 -11.18 5.57
N ALA A 5 16.54 -10.30 4.91
CA ALA A 5 16.03 -8.99 4.48
C ALA A 5 14.73 -9.08 3.65
N HIS A 6 14.64 -10.02 2.70
CA HIS A 6 13.43 -10.26 1.92
C HIS A 6 12.19 -10.60 2.77
N LYS A 7 12.37 -11.32 3.90
CA LYS A 7 11.27 -11.64 4.82
C LYS A 7 10.82 -10.41 5.59
N VAL A 8 11.76 -9.57 6.02
CA VAL A 8 11.44 -8.28 6.65
C VAL A 8 10.64 -7.41 5.67
N GLY A 9 11.07 -7.33 4.40
CA GLY A 9 10.33 -6.63 3.35
C GLY A 9 8.93 -7.21 3.12
N ALA A 10 8.79 -8.54 3.12
CA ALA A 10 7.49 -9.22 3.02
C ALA A 10 6.57 -8.89 4.22
N VAL A 11 7.10 -8.85 5.45
CA VAL A 11 6.33 -8.41 6.62
C VAL A 11 5.83 -6.99 6.44
N PHE A 12 6.69 -6.06 6.01
CA PHE A 12 6.28 -4.67 5.78
C PHE A 12 5.25 -4.53 4.66
N TYR A 13 5.35 -5.26 3.54
CA TYR A 13 4.29 -5.30 2.53
C TYR A 13 2.96 -5.85 3.09
N GLY A 14 3.02 -6.88 3.94
CA GLY A 14 1.83 -7.41 4.62
C GLY A 14 1.20 -6.39 5.55
N LEU A 15 2.00 -5.72 6.39
CA LEU A 15 1.54 -4.65 7.29
C LEU A 15 0.96 -3.47 6.52
N TRP A 16 1.61 -3.08 5.41
CA TRP A 16 1.09 -2.07 4.49
C TRP A 16 -0.30 -2.44 3.99
N GLY A 17 -0.50 -3.68 3.54
CA GLY A 17 -1.81 -4.14 3.09
C GLY A 17 -2.86 -4.13 4.20
N VAL A 18 -2.53 -4.58 5.41
CA VAL A 18 -3.48 -4.53 6.54
C VAL A 18 -3.90 -3.08 6.85
N LEU A 19 -2.93 -2.16 6.88
CA LEU A 19 -3.20 -0.73 7.08
C LEU A 19 -4.14 -0.19 5.98
N HIS A 20 -3.93 -0.59 4.73
CA HIS A 20 -4.71 -0.09 3.60
C HIS A 20 -6.10 -0.73 3.47
N ILE A 21 -6.31 -1.94 4.00
CA ILE A 21 -7.67 -2.47 4.19
C ILE A 21 -8.45 -1.59 5.17
N VAL A 22 -7.83 -1.20 6.29
CA VAL A 22 -8.45 -0.29 7.26
C VAL A 22 -8.73 1.08 6.61
N ALA A 23 -7.78 1.60 5.82
CA ALA A 23 -7.97 2.84 5.08
C ALA A 23 -9.11 2.72 4.05
N ALA A 24 -9.18 1.63 3.30
CA ALA A 24 -10.25 1.36 2.34
C ALA A 24 -11.63 1.36 3.01
N VAL A 25 -11.77 0.73 4.18
CA VAL A 25 -13.03 0.76 4.96
C VAL A 25 -13.38 2.18 5.40
N LYS A 26 -12.40 2.99 5.81
CA LYS A 26 -12.63 4.40 6.17
C LYS A 26 -13.08 5.23 4.97
N VAL A 27 -12.44 5.05 3.81
CA VAL A 27 -12.83 5.75 2.56
C VAL A 27 -14.20 5.27 2.07
N TYR A 28 -14.54 4.00 2.24
CA TYR A 28 -15.88 3.50 1.94
C TYR A 28 -16.95 4.17 2.83
N ARG A 29 -16.69 4.27 4.14
CA ARG A 29 -17.59 5.00 5.06
C ARG A 29 -17.68 6.48 4.72
N LEU A 30 -16.60 7.10 4.24
CA LEU A 30 -16.61 8.47 3.75
C LEU A 30 -17.54 8.60 2.53
N ALA A 31 -17.51 7.66 1.60
CA ALA A 31 -18.42 7.67 0.44
C ALA A 31 -19.89 7.64 0.85
N LEU A 32 -20.23 6.85 1.88
CA LEU A 32 -21.59 6.75 2.41
C LEU A 32 -22.06 8.02 3.15
N ALA A 33 -21.13 8.86 3.59
CA ALA A 33 -21.42 10.13 4.26
C ALA A 33 -21.55 11.31 3.28
N VAL A 34 -21.29 11.10 1.98
CA VAL A 34 -21.47 12.12 0.95
C VAL A 34 -22.96 12.39 0.75
N PRO A 35 -23.42 13.65 0.73
CA PRO A 35 -24.80 14.01 0.42
C PRO A 35 -25.34 13.37 -0.87
N GLU A 36 -26.61 12.96 -0.86
CA GLU A 36 -27.23 12.18 -1.96
C GLU A 36 -27.28 12.95 -3.28
N ASP A 37 -27.38 14.28 -3.23
CA ASP A 37 -27.34 15.18 -4.39
C ASP A 37 -25.96 15.22 -5.07
N LEU A 38 -24.91 14.74 -4.39
CA LEU A 38 -23.56 14.60 -4.91
C LEU A 38 -23.22 13.15 -5.29
N GLY A 39 -24.18 12.40 -5.84
CA GLY A 39 -24.05 10.96 -6.14
C GLY A 39 -22.79 10.55 -6.92
N MET A 40 -22.32 11.37 -7.87
CA MET A 40 -21.08 11.09 -8.61
C MET A 40 -19.83 11.19 -7.72
N VAL A 41 -19.81 12.09 -6.74
CA VAL A 41 -18.71 12.21 -5.78
C VAL A 41 -18.68 10.97 -4.90
N SER A 42 -19.83 10.56 -4.35
CA SER A 42 -19.95 9.33 -3.56
C SER A 42 -19.45 8.11 -4.34
N ALA A 43 -19.89 7.95 -5.59
CA ALA A 43 -19.47 6.85 -6.45
C ALA A 43 -17.96 6.81 -6.69
N ARG A 44 -17.31 7.97 -6.91
CA ARG A 44 -15.85 8.03 -7.10
C ARG A 44 -15.06 7.75 -5.83
N VAL A 45 -15.54 8.22 -4.68
CA VAL A 45 -14.93 7.90 -3.38
C VAL A 45 -15.07 6.41 -3.08
N MET A 46 -16.21 5.81 -3.38
CA MET A 46 -16.44 4.37 -3.22
C MET A 46 -15.57 3.53 -4.17
N GLN A 47 -15.41 3.97 -5.43
CA GLN A 47 -14.48 3.35 -6.37
C GLN A 47 -13.03 3.42 -5.88
N ASN A 48 -12.62 4.55 -5.27
CA ASN A 48 -11.30 4.69 -4.66
C ASN A 48 -11.12 3.69 -3.49
N ALA A 49 -12.11 3.60 -2.58
CA ALA A 49 -12.10 2.62 -1.51
C ALA A 49 -11.94 1.18 -2.01
N TRP A 50 -12.72 0.81 -3.04
CA TRP A 50 -12.61 -0.50 -3.69
C TRP A 50 -11.21 -0.74 -4.25
N ASN A 51 -10.67 0.25 -4.96
CA ASN A 51 -9.34 0.15 -5.56
C ASN A 51 -8.24 -0.04 -4.52
N LEU A 52 -8.29 0.75 -3.45
CA LEU A 52 -7.36 0.63 -2.35
C LEU A 52 -7.45 -0.74 -1.67
N GLY A 53 -8.67 -1.26 -1.51
CA GLY A 53 -8.93 -2.57 -0.91
C GLY A 53 -8.30 -3.71 -1.71
N TRP A 54 -8.51 -3.79 -3.03
CA TRP A 54 -7.92 -4.88 -3.82
C TRP A 54 -6.40 -4.73 -3.95
N ILE A 55 -5.87 -3.50 -4.03
CA ILE A 55 -4.40 -3.26 -4.03
C ILE A 55 -3.78 -3.77 -2.72
N ALA A 56 -4.45 -3.52 -1.59
CA ALA A 56 -4.02 -4.02 -0.30
C ALA A 56 -4.01 -5.55 -0.21
N LEU A 57 -5.04 -6.22 -0.73
CA LEU A 57 -5.09 -7.67 -0.82
C LEU A 57 -4.00 -8.23 -1.74
N PHE A 58 -3.79 -7.60 -2.89
CA PHE A 58 -2.71 -7.93 -3.81
C PHE A 58 -1.35 -7.88 -3.10
N ALA A 59 -1.08 -6.79 -2.37
CA ALA A 59 0.16 -6.61 -1.63
C ALA A 59 0.41 -7.76 -0.62
N ILE A 60 -0.62 -8.13 0.14
CA ILE A 60 -0.57 -9.24 1.12
C ILE A 60 -0.30 -10.58 0.42
N ILE A 61 -1.05 -10.89 -0.63
CA ILE A 61 -0.93 -12.17 -1.35
C ILE A 61 0.47 -12.31 -1.94
N VAL A 62 0.98 -11.28 -2.62
CA VAL A 62 2.32 -11.28 -3.21
C VAL A 62 3.39 -11.34 -2.12
N ALA A 63 3.19 -10.65 -1.00
CA ALA A 63 4.11 -10.69 0.14
C ALA A 63 4.29 -12.11 0.68
N ILE A 64 3.18 -12.81 0.97
CA ILE A 64 3.18 -14.14 1.58
C ILE A 64 3.67 -15.21 0.60
N THR A 65 3.17 -15.18 -0.64
CA THR A 65 3.40 -16.26 -1.60
C THR A 65 4.72 -16.12 -2.35
N MET A 66 5.23 -14.89 -2.52
CA MET A 66 6.36 -14.58 -3.40
C MET A 66 7.50 -13.84 -2.70
N ASN A 67 7.25 -12.68 -2.06
CA ASN A 67 8.34 -11.92 -1.43
C ASN A 67 8.97 -12.70 -0.27
N TRP A 68 8.17 -13.44 0.50
CA TRP A 68 8.66 -14.33 1.56
C TRP A 68 9.66 -15.38 1.07
N LYS A 69 9.55 -15.77 -0.20
CA LYS A 69 10.42 -16.75 -0.88
C LYS A 69 11.52 -16.07 -1.71
N ASN A 70 11.70 -14.75 -1.56
CA ASN A 70 12.64 -13.92 -2.32
C ASN A 70 12.47 -14.02 -3.86
N SER A 71 11.22 -14.13 -4.34
CA SER A 71 10.93 -14.20 -5.77
C SER A 71 11.14 -12.85 -6.46
N ARG A 72 11.89 -12.84 -7.58
CA ARG A 72 12.10 -11.66 -8.43
C ARG A 72 10.79 -11.11 -9.01
N THR A 73 9.88 -12.00 -9.42
CA THR A 73 8.58 -11.57 -9.92
C THR A 73 7.77 -10.91 -8.80
N GLY A 74 7.74 -11.50 -7.61
CA GLY A 74 7.05 -10.92 -6.45
C GLY A 74 7.63 -9.58 -6.02
N TYR A 75 8.95 -9.41 -6.15
CA TYR A 75 9.61 -8.13 -5.92
C TYR A 75 9.06 -7.04 -6.85
N TRP A 76 9.09 -7.27 -8.17
CA TRP A 76 8.63 -6.27 -9.12
C TRP A 76 7.12 -5.99 -9.02
N LEU A 77 6.31 -7.03 -8.79
CA LEU A 77 4.87 -6.88 -8.59
C LEU A 77 4.55 -5.94 -7.42
N ASN A 78 5.10 -6.22 -6.23
CA ASN A 78 4.84 -5.38 -5.07
C ASN A 78 5.54 -4.02 -5.14
N LEU A 79 6.76 -3.95 -5.69
CA LEU A 79 7.44 -2.68 -5.89
C LEU A 79 6.58 -1.74 -6.75
N VAL A 80 6.12 -2.18 -7.92
CA VAL A 80 5.38 -1.31 -8.83
C VAL A 80 4.01 -0.95 -8.27
N VAL A 81 3.21 -1.94 -7.87
CA VAL A 81 1.82 -1.71 -7.48
C VAL A 81 1.72 -0.88 -6.21
N VAL A 82 2.50 -1.20 -5.18
CA VAL A 82 2.47 -0.48 -3.90
C VAL A 82 3.05 0.93 -4.05
N SER A 83 4.14 1.08 -4.83
CA SER A 83 4.71 2.42 -5.06
C SER A 83 3.76 3.33 -5.83
N LEU A 84 3.05 2.82 -6.85
CA LEU A 84 2.07 3.63 -7.57
C LEU A 84 0.92 4.09 -6.66
N ALA A 85 0.47 3.23 -5.74
CA ALA A 85 -0.56 3.59 -4.77
C ALA A 85 -0.08 4.72 -3.83
N ASP A 86 1.10 4.56 -3.22
CA ASP A 86 1.62 5.57 -2.29
C ASP A 86 2.05 6.87 -2.98
N ILE A 87 2.64 6.81 -4.18
CA ILE A 87 2.96 8.01 -4.95
C ILE A 87 1.67 8.76 -5.29
N GLY A 88 0.62 8.05 -5.74
CA GLY A 88 -0.69 8.66 -5.98
C GLY A 88 -1.27 9.32 -4.73
N PHE A 89 -1.20 8.65 -3.58
CA PHE A 89 -1.63 9.20 -2.28
C PHE A 89 -0.82 10.44 -1.88
N LEU A 90 0.50 10.40 -2.00
CA LEU A 90 1.38 11.54 -1.67
C LEU A 90 1.03 12.75 -2.53
N LEU A 91 0.89 12.57 -3.85
CA LEU A 91 0.61 13.66 -4.79
C LEU A 91 -0.81 14.21 -4.65
N ALA A 92 -1.81 13.35 -4.47
CA ALA A 92 -3.21 13.75 -4.52
C ALA A 92 -3.82 14.08 -3.15
N VAL A 93 -3.23 13.60 -2.04
CA VAL A 93 -3.81 13.73 -0.70
C VAL A 93 -2.85 14.41 0.27
N LEU A 94 -1.62 13.89 0.42
CA LEU A 94 -0.73 14.37 1.48
C LEU A 94 -0.10 15.73 1.14
N LEU A 95 0.49 15.89 -0.05
CA LEU A 95 1.13 17.15 -0.47
C LEU A 95 0.14 18.32 -0.56
N PRO A 96 -1.10 18.15 -1.04
CA PRO A 96 -2.11 19.21 -0.99
C PRO A 96 -2.58 19.58 0.42
N GLY A 97 -2.18 18.84 1.46
CA GLY A 97 -2.55 19.11 2.85
C GLY A 97 -3.95 18.63 3.24
N ALA A 98 -4.54 17.69 2.50
CA ALA A 98 -5.86 17.14 2.82
C ALA A 98 -5.88 16.25 4.07
N LEU A 99 -4.71 15.88 4.60
CA LEU A 99 -4.54 15.09 5.82
C LEU A 99 -3.34 15.63 6.63
N PRO A 100 -3.40 15.63 7.97
CA PRO A 100 -2.22 15.96 8.78
C PRO A 100 -1.03 15.05 8.47
N LEU A 101 0.18 15.62 8.47
CA LEU A 101 1.40 14.94 8.04
C LEU A 101 1.72 13.69 8.86
N ALA A 102 1.72 13.79 10.19
CA ALA A 102 2.12 12.69 11.06
C ALA A 102 1.31 11.38 10.84
N PRO A 103 -0.04 11.39 10.89
CA PRO A 103 -0.81 10.19 10.55
C PRO A 103 -0.74 9.83 9.07
N GLY A 104 -0.57 10.81 8.18
CA GLY A 104 -0.48 10.58 6.73
C GLY A 104 0.82 9.91 6.27
N LEU A 105 1.91 10.03 7.03
CA LEU A 105 3.21 9.44 6.68
C LEU A 105 3.36 7.96 7.06
N VAL A 106 2.44 7.40 7.85
CA VAL A 106 2.56 6.01 8.34
C VAL A 106 2.57 5.01 7.18
N GLY A 107 1.63 5.13 6.23
CA GLY A 107 1.59 4.28 5.04
C GLY A 107 2.88 4.35 4.20
N PRO A 108 3.28 5.55 3.75
CA PRO A 108 4.51 5.76 3.00
C PRO A 108 5.77 5.29 3.72
N ALA A 109 5.87 5.47 5.04
CA ALA A 109 7.01 4.98 5.82
C ALA A 109 7.09 3.45 5.80
N VAL A 110 5.97 2.75 6.00
CA VAL A 110 5.89 1.28 5.92
C VAL A 110 6.25 0.80 4.51
N TRP A 111 5.80 1.49 3.46
CA TRP A 111 6.16 1.19 2.08
C TRP A 111 7.65 1.35 1.79
N VAL A 112 8.27 2.47 2.21
CA VAL A 112 9.72 2.69 2.03
C VAL A 112 10.52 1.56 2.68
N LEU A 113 10.13 1.14 3.90
CA LEU A 113 10.77 0.00 4.56
C LEU A 113 10.56 -1.30 3.78
N ALA A 114 9.35 -1.57 3.28
CA ALA A 114 9.06 -2.75 2.46
C ALA A 114 9.93 -2.81 1.20
N VAL A 115 10.02 -1.70 0.47
CA VAL A 115 10.84 -1.58 -0.75
C VAL A 115 12.32 -1.73 -0.42
N LEU A 116 12.81 -1.06 0.61
CA LEU A 116 14.22 -1.11 1.00
C LEU A 116 14.66 -2.54 1.33
N PHE A 117 13.94 -3.21 2.23
CA PHE A 117 14.29 -4.57 2.66
C PHE A 117 14.10 -5.63 1.56
N SER A 118 13.06 -5.50 0.74
CA SER A 118 12.87 -6.41 -0.40
C SER A 118 13.93 -6.21 -1.49
N THR A 119 14.35 -4.97 -1.74
CA THR A 119 15.44 -4.65 -2.67
C THR A 119 16.77 -5.23 -2.19
N ILE A 120 17.12 -5.03 -0.91
CA ILE A 120 18.30 -5.64 -0.28
C ILE A 120 18.26 -7.17 -0.44
N GLY A 121 17.09 -7.78 -0.24
CA GLY A 121 16.90 -9.22 -0.38
C GLY A 121 17.16 -9.77 -1.78
N ILE A 122 16.77 -9.03 -2.83
CA ILE A 122 16.99 -9.44 -4.23
C ILE A 122 18.46 -9.34 -4.65
N TYR A 123 19.20 -8.36 -4.12
CA TYR A 123 20.62 -8.16 -4.44
C TYR A 123 21.59 -9.03 -3.62
N GLN A 124 21.11 -9.76 -2.60
CA GLN A 124 21.93 -10.75 -1.92
C GLN A 124 22.16 -11.96 -2.83
N LYS A 125 23.43 -12.25 -3.12
CA LYS A 125 23.83 -13.50 -3.76
C LYS A 125 23.36 -14.68 -2.90
N LYS A 126 22.77 -15.68 -3.54
CA LYS A 126 22.41 -16.96 -2.90
C LYS A 126 23.65 -17.62 -2.29
#